data_AF-A0A7Y4ZS66-F1
#
_entry.id   AF-A0A7Y4ZS66-F1
#
_cell.length_a   1.000
_cell.length_b   1.000
_cell.length_c   1.000
_cell.angle_alpha   90.00
_cell.angle_beta   90.00
_cell.angle_gamma   90.00
#
_symmetry.space_group_name_H-M   'P 1'
#
loop_
_entity.id
_entity.type
_entity.pdbx_description
1 polymer ?
#
loop_
_entity_poly.entity_id
_entity_poly.type
_entity_poly.pdbx_seq_one_letter_code
_entity_poly.pdbx_strand_id
1 'polypeptide(L)'
;MISFSRAPALAAAVAVLVAAVAACSSDPPAATVLQPSDLTAPEGLPFDAQLILETDEELLDKGTIGKDGIDAFFEKTPYGRPSFLATYSSNGVRASDAIVRAAQKYELNPLIFLVRLQASQGLVGERYYPSDANRVEYVFGCGCNGRGTCDAEFAGLDKQLNCYGSALRTSLDQILRGNGLTDGGWGPGQLGLTYDGTKLTPGNAATAAMYQYEPIVGEKKGGTWLVWNLWQRYAPVIGYARGAAGDNGTIGQSCAGGTCAKPEYQCLLDAPGTLCTVRCQGSCPDGSDCVFFGATSYCLGRCSTVGRNEDCRVGYECKAQPSTAAPAGASANVCVPRATSSP
;
A
#
# COMPACT_ATOMS: atom_id res chain seq x y z
N MET A 1 22.78 -94.06 15.70
CA MET A 1 22.85 -93.99 17.17
C MET A 1 22.71 -92.53 17.56
N ILE A 2 21.71 -92.21 18.40
CA ILE A 2 21.74 -91.21 19.51
C ILE A 2 22.03 -89.75 19.10
N SER A 3 21.28 -88.69 19.45
CA SER A 3 20.11 -88.46 20.29
C SER A 3 19.52 -87.09 19.91
N PHE A 4 18.28 -86.87 20.29
CA PHE A 4 17.58 -85.58 20.32
C PHE A 4 18.26 -84.53 21.21
N SER A 5 18.14 -83.25 20.86
CA SER A 5 17.80 -82.22 21.86
C SER A 5 17.11 -81.00 21.23
N ARG A 6 16.13 -80.45 21.96
CA ARG A 6 15.12 -79.47 21.55
C ARG A 6 15.48 -78.03 21.98
N ALA A 7 15.00 -77.07 21.15
CA ALA A 7 14.49 -75.72 21.48
C ALA A 7 15.49 -74.61 21.91
N PRO A 8 15.12 -73.30 21.84
CA PRO A 8 13.85 -72.69 21.44
C PRO A 8 13.94 -71.60 20.35
N ALA A 9 12.76 -71.20 19.85
CA ALA A 9 12.53 -70.04 19.01
C ALA A 9 12.84 -68.72 19.75
N LEU A 10 13.59 -67.83 19.12
CA LEU A 10 13.58 -66.39 19.42
C LEU A 10 12.99 -65.67 18.21
N ALA A 11 11.75 -65.21 18.36
CA ALA A 11 11.15 -64.23 17.47
C ALA A 11 11.87 -62.89 17.68
N ALA A 12 12.67 -62.46 16.71
CA ALA A 12 13.20 -61.11 16.69
C ALA A 12 12.07 -60.16 16.29
N ALA A 13 11.56 -59.41 17.27
CA ALA A 13 10.69 -58.28 17.04
C ALA A 13 11.47 -57.20 16.27
N VAL A 14 11.19 -57.06 14.97
CA VAL A 14 11.65 -55.93 14.17
C VAL A 14 10.84 -54.71 14.61
N ALA A 15 11.38 -53.94 15.54
CA ALA A 15 10.89 -52.60 15.84
C ALA A 15 11.21 -51.71 14.62
N VAL A 16 10.21 -51.48 13.77
CA VAL A 16 10.26 -50.42 12.76
C VAL A 16 10.21 -49.09 13.52
N LEU A 17 11.37 -48.50 13.79
CA LEU A 17 11.48 -47.09 14.12
C LEU A 17 11.05 -46.31 12.87
N VAL A 18 9.78 -45.87 12.85
CA VAL A 18 9.35 -44.78 11.98
C VAL A 18 9.99 -43.51 12.55
N ALA A 19 11.21 -43.22 12.10
CA ALA A 19 11.77 -41.89 12.25
C ALA A 19 10.87 -40.96 11.44
N ALA A 20 10.01 -40.20 12.12
CA ALA A 20 9.37 -39.03 11.55
C ALA A 20 10.48 -38.01 11.26
N VAL A 21 11.12 -38.15 10.10
CA VAL A 21 11.90 -37.07 9.51
C VAL A 21 10.87 -35.98 9.23
N ALA A 22 10.82 -34.98 10.09
CA ALA A 22 10.21 -33.70 9.76
C ALA A 22 10.97 -33.22 8.52
N ALA A 23 10.42 -33.52 7.35
CA ALA A 23 10.92 -33.04 6.08
C ALA A 23 10.78 -31.53 6.14
N CYS A 24 11.88 -30.84 6.46
CA CYS A 24 12.07 -29.47 6.04
C CYS A 24 12.01 -29.51 4.51
N SER A 25 10.81 -29.32 3.96
CA SER A 25 10.64 -28.99 2.56
C SER A 25 11.32 -27.65 2.38
N SER A 26 12.61 -27.67 2.05
CA SER A 26 13.24 -26.54 1.40
C SER A 26 12.51 -26.41 0.07
N ASP A 27 11.50 -25.53 0.04
CA ASP A 27 10.93 -25.08 -1.22
C ASP A 27 12.12 -24.70 -2.12
N PRO A 28 12.13 -25.12 -3.40
CA PRO A 28 13.13 -24.63 -4.33
C PRO A 28 13.11 -23.09 -4.25
N PRO A 29 14.27 -22.42 -4.26
CA PRO A 29 14.32 -20.97 -4.15
C PRO A 29 13.37 -20.39 -5.20
N ALA A 30 12.41 -19.59 -4.74
CA ALA A 30 11.42 -19.01 -5.62
C ALA A 30 12.12 -18.27 -6.76
N ALA A 31 11.63 -18.43 -7.99
CA ALA A 31 12.19 -17.77 -9.18
C ALA A 31 12.17 -16.23 -9.09
N THR A 32 11.47 -15.69 -8.08
CA THR A 32 11.37 -14.28 -7.74
C THR A 32 11.27 -14.13 -6.21
N VAL A 33 11.73 -13.00 -5.68
CA VAL A 33 11.54 -12.63 -4.26
C VAL A 33 10.10 -12.18 -3.96
N LEU A 34 9.30 -11.92 -5.00
CA LEU A 34 7.91 -11.47 -4.89
C LEU A 34 6.96 -12.64 -4.63
N GLN A 35 5.86 -12.36 -3.95
CA GLN A 35 4.78 -13.33 -3.83
C GLN A 35 4.01 -13.38 -5.17
N PRO A 36 3.50 -14.54 -5.62
CA PRO A 36 2.78 -14.63 -6.90
C PRO A 36 1.63 -13.62 -7.03
N SER A 37 0.96 -13.35 -5.91
CA SER A 37 -0.16 -12.42 -5.85
C SER A 37 0.25 -10.95 -6.02
N ASP A 38 1.54 -10.61 -5.91
CA ASP A 38 2.07 -9.26 -6.17
C ASP A 38 2.07 -8.91 -7.65
N LEU A 39 2.00 -9.91 -8.52
CA LEU A 39 1.93 -9.75 -9.97
C LEU A 39 0.49 -9.87 -10.51
N THR A 40 -0.50 -9.95 -9.61
CA THR A 40 -1.93 -9.97 -9.97
C THR A 40 -2.50 -8.58 -9.76
N ALA A 41 -3.03 -7.99 -10.83
CA ALA A 41 -3.71 -6.69 -10.76
C ALA A 41 -5.06 -6.82 -10.03
N PRO A 42 -5.47 -5.81 -9.24
CA PRO A 42 -6.82 -5.77 -8.67
C PRO A 42 -7.89 -5.75 -9.77
N GLU A 43 -8.97 -6.49 -9.57
CA GLU A 43 -10.09 -6.52 -10.51
C GLU A 43 -10.77 -5.14 -10.59
N GLY A 44 -11.14 -4.74 -11.80
CA GLY A 44 -11.89 -3.50 -12.03
C GLY A 44 -11.11 -2.19 -11.83
N LEU A 45 -9.80 -2.27 -11.58
CA LEU A 45 -8.92 -1.11 -11.46
C LEU A 45 -7.85 -1.15 -12.56
N PRO A 46 -8.03 -0.42 -13.68
CA PRO A 46 -7.02 -0.38 -14.72
C PRO A 46 -5.78 0.35 -14.22
N PHE A 47 -4.61 -0.10 -14.71
CA PHE A 47 -3.36 0.61 -14.51
C PHE A 47 -3.26 1.78 -15.49
N ASP A 48 -2.94 2.96 -14.98
CA ASP A 48 -2.53 4.11 -15.80
C ASP A 48 -1.08 4.46 -15.47
N ALA A 49 -0.19 4.26 -16.44
CA ALA A 49 1.22 4.59 -16.29
C ALA A 49 1.48 6.09 -16.10
N GLN A 50 0.51 6.96 -16.40
CA GLN A 50 0.61 8.41 -16.20
C GLN A 50 0.11 8.84 -14.81
N LEU A 51 -0.58 7.96 -14.08
CA LEU A 51 -1.16 8.22 -12.75
C LEU A 51 -0.91 7.01 -11.83
N ILE A 52 0.32 6.91 -11.32
CA ILE A 52 0.73 5.84 -10.43
C ILE A 52 0.06 6.00 -9.06
N LEU A 53 0.02 7.24 -8.60
CA LEU A 53 -0.90 7.72 -7.57
C LEU A 53 -1.85 8.72 -8.24
N GLU A 54 -3.09 8.78 -7.79
CA GLU A 54 -4.11 9.67 -8.37
C GLU A 54 -3.76 11.14 -8.10
N THR A 55 -3.27 11.42 -6.89
CA THR A 55 -2.93 12.79 -6.47
C THR A 55 -1.58 12.87 -5.77
N ASP A 56 -1.03 14.08 -5.67
CA ASP A 56 0.23 14.32 -4.95
C ASP A 56 0.05 14.12 -3.45
N GLU A 57 -1.14 14.43 -2.92
CA GLU A 57 -1.48 14.29 -1.51
C GLU A 57 -1.43 12.84 -1.05
N GLU A 58 -1.74 11.87 -1.92
CA GLU A 58 -1.59 10.45 -1.57
C GLU A 58 -0.14 10.12 -1.16
N LEU A 59 0.84 10.72 -1.84
CA LEU A 59 2.25 10.55 -1.49
C LEU A 59 2.70 11.42 -0.31
N LEU A 60 2.07 12.58 -0.12
CA LEU A 60 2.46 13.56 0.90
C LEU A 60 1.75 13.32 2.26
N ASP A 61 0.79 12.41 2.34
CA ASP A 61 0.06 12.10 3.57
C ASP A 61 0.89 11.29 4.58
N LYS A 62 1.81 12.00 5.26
CA LYS A 62 2.64 11.45 6.33
C LYS A 62 1.86 10.96 7.55
N GLY A 63 0.58 11.30 7.67
CA GLY A 63 -0.29 10.96 8.81
C GLY A 63 -1.04 9.63 8.67
N THR A 64 -0.96 9.00 7.50
CA THR A 64 -1.76 7.81 7.13
C THR A 64 -1.72 6.67 8.15
N ILE A 65 -0.54 6.29 8.64
CA ILE A 65 -0.37 5.15 9.55
C ILE A 65 0.77 5.40 10.54
N GLY A 66 0.49 5.20 11.82
CA GLY A 66 1.48 5.27 12.89
C GLY A 66 2.22 3.95 13.10
N LYS A 67 3.20 3.97 14.01
CA LYS A 67 4.04 2.81 14.37
C LYS A 67 3.22 1.55 14.67
N ASP A 68 2.19 1.67 15.50
CA ASP A 68 1.38 0.51 15.92
C ASP A 68 0.58 -0.08 14.76
N GLY A 69 0.15 0.75 13.80
CA GLY A 69 -0.47 0.27 12.56
C GLY A 69 0.52 -0.47 11.66
N ILE A 70 1.77 -0.01 11.58
CA ILE A 70 2.83 -0.71 10.83
C ILE A 70 3.20 -2.03 11.52
N ASP A 71 3.28 -2.05 12.85
CA ASP A 71 3.49 -3.29 13.61
C ASP A 71 2.37 -4.30 13.33
N ALA A 72 1.10 -3.88 13.42
CA ALA A 72 -0.04 -4.73 13.09
C ALA A 72 0.00 -5.22 11.62
N PHE A 73 0.39 -4.36 10.69
CA PHE A 73 0.58 -4.73 9.28
C PHE A 73 1.67 -5.80 9.10
N PHE A 74 2.79 -5.71 9.82
CA PHE A 74 3.84 -6.72 9.76
C PHE A 74 3.47 -8.03 10.47
N GLU A 75 2.67 -7.98 11.53
CA GLU A 75 2.15 -9.18 12.20
C GLU A 75 1.13 -9.92 11.32
N LYS A 76 0.34 -9.18 10.53
CA LYS A 76 -0.64 -9.73 9.62
C LYS A 76 -0.57 -9.03 8.26
N THR A 77 0.39 -9.47 7.45
CA THR A 77 0.58 -8.94 6.11
C THR A 77 -0.58 -9.32 5.18
N PRO A 78 -0.70 -8.68 4.00
CA PRO A 78 -1.66 -9.06 2.95
C PRO A 78 -1.47 -10.47 2.37
N TYR A 79 -0.53 -11.26 2.91
CA TYR A 79 -0.26 -12.65 2.57
C TYR A 79 -0.74 -13.62 3.65
N GLY A 80 -1.45 -13.12 4.68
CA GLY A 80 -2.04 -13.93 5.74
C GLY A 80 -1.04 -14.50 6.75
N ARG A 81 0.17 -13.93 6.81
CA ARG A 81 1.27 -14.38 7.69
C ARG A 81 2.13 -13.21 8.15
N PRO A 82 2.89 -13.34 9.25
CA PRO A 82 3.81 -12.30 9.69
C PRO A 82 5.04 -12.19 8.78
N SER A 83 5.56 -10.97 8.69
CA SER A 83 6.87 -10.65 8.10
C SER A 83 7.97 -10.73 9.17
N PHE A 84 9.20 -11.05 8.78
CA PHE A 84 10.37 -10.92 9.68
C PHE A 84 10.55 -9.47 10.19
N LEU A 85 10.04 -8.48 9.44
CA LEU A 85 10.08 -7.06 9.80
C LEU A 85 9.34 -6.74 11.10
N ALA A 86 8.39 -7.58 11.54
CA ALA A 86 7.65 -7.39 12.79
C ALA A 86 8.59 -7.33 14.03
N THR A 87 9.67 -8.12 13.99
CA THR A 87 10.64 -8.24 15.10
C THR A 87 12.02 -7.70 14.76
N TYR A 88 12.26 -7.33 13.51
CA TYR A 88 13.58 -6.90 13.05
C TYR A 88 13.91 -5.47 13.50
N SER A 89 15.18 -5.27 13.84
CA SER A 89 15.76 -3.97 14.13
C SER A 89 17.05 -3.80 13.33
N SER A 90 17.21 -2.62 12.73
CA SER A 90 18.42 -2.19 12.04
C SER A 90 19.10 -1.10 12.86
N ASN A 91 20.39 -1.25 13.16
CA ASN A 91 21.16 -0.29 13.96
C ASN A 91 20.47 0.11 15.29
N GLY A 92 19.80 -0.85 15.93
CA GLY A 92 19.06 -0.65 17.18
C GLY A 92 17.68 0.01 17.04
N VAL A 93 17.22 0.26 15.82
CA VAL A 93 15.91 0.86 15.51
C VAL A 93 14.99 -0.20 14.90
N ARG A 94 13.78 -0.39 15.46
CA ARG A 94 12.80 -1.33 14.88
C ARG A 94 12.39 -0.88 13.48
N ALA A 95 12.07 -1.83 12.60
CA ALA A 95 11.67 -1.53 11.23
C ALA A 95 10.49 -0.55 11.14
N SER A 96 9.46 -0.72 11.98
CA SER A 96 8.30 0.19 12.04
C SER A 96 8.69 1.60 12.48
N ASP A 97 9.55 1.73 13.50
CA ASP A 97 10.07 3.03 13.96
C ASP A 97 10.89 3.73 12.87
N ALA A 98 11.71 2.97 12.12
CA ALA A 98 12.50 3.51 11.03
C ALA A 98 11.61 4.02 9.88
N ILE A 99 10.53 3.31 9.53
CA ILE A 99 9.57 3.74 8.51
C ILE A 99 8.85 5.02 8.95
N VAL A 100 8.29 5.06 10.17
CA VAL A 100 7.61 6.27 10.67
C VAL A 100 8.57 7.44 10.72
N ARG A 101 9.80 7.24 11.21
CA ARG A 101 10.83 8.28 11.25
C ARG A 101 11.14 8.84 9.86
N ALA A 102 11.34 7.98 8.86
CA ALA A 102 11.61 8.42 7.49
C ALA A 102 10.40 9.15 6.91
N ALA A 103 9.20 8.60 7.05
CA ALA A 103 7.95 9.21 6.61
C ALA A 103 7.74 10.62 7.20
N GLN A 104 7.94 10.79 8.51
CA GLN A 104 7.83 12.09 9.17
C GLN A 104 8.92 13.07 8.75
N LYS A 105 10.17 12.61 8.67
CA LYS A 105 11.32 13.44 8.29
C LYS A 105 11.19 14.00 6.88
N TYR A 106 10.69 13.19 5.96
CA TYR A 106 10.61 13.52 4.53
C TYR A 106 9.22 13.94 4.07
N GLU A 107 8.25 13.98 4.99
CA GLU A 107 6.85 14.34 4.72
C GLU A 107 6.24 13.48 3.62
N LEU A 108 6.39 12.17 3.77
CA LEU A 108 5.92 11.16 2.84
C LEU A 108 4.98 10.18 3.53
N ASN A 109 4.05 9.63 2.77
CA ASN A 109 3.14 8.59 3.22
C ASN A 109 3.92 7.34 3.65
N PRO A 110 3.78 6.84 4.91
CA PRO A 110 4.47 5.64 5.36
C PRO A 110 4.17 4.41 4.48
N LEU A 111 3.02 4.37 3.81
CA LEU A 111 2.64 3.30 2.87
C LEU A 111 3.64 3.16 1.71
N ILE A 112 4.21 4.27 1.19
CA ILE A 112 5.15 4.17 0.06
C ILE A 112 6.40 3.37 0.44
N PHE A 113 6.84 3.45 1.69
CA PHE A 113 7.97 2.66 2.17
C PHE A 113 7.62 1.17 2.23
N LEU A 114 6.44 0.80 2.73
CA LEU A 114 5.97 -0.59 2.74
C LEU A 114 5.90 -1.16 1.33
N VAL A 115 5.32 -0.39 0.41
CA VAL A 115 5.22 -0.75 -1.00
C VAL A 115 6.61 -0.95 -1.61
N ARG A 116 7.57 -0.04 -1.38
CA ARG A 116 8.91 -0.18 -1.97
C ARG A 116 9.76 -1.27 -1.33
N LEU A 117 9.64 -1.52 -0.04
CA LEU A 117 10.31 -2.68 0.59
C LEU A 117 9.88 -3.99 -0.08
N GLN A 118 8.59 -4.12 -0.42
CA GLN A 118 8.11 -5.26 -1.18
C GLN A 118 8.56 -5.22 -2.65
N ALA A 119 8.37 -4.11 -3.33
CA ALA A 119 8.69 -3.99 -4.76
C ALA A 119 10.18 -4.22 -5.06
N SER A 120 11.07 -3.75 -4.19
CA SER A 120 12.52 -3.84 -4.40
C SER A 120 13.10 -5.19 -4.03
N GLN A 121 12.70 -5.78 -2.89
CA GLN A 121 13.35 -6.98 -2.36
C GLN A 121 12.39 -7.99 -1.71
N GLY A 122 11.07 -7.84 -1.88
CA GLY A 122 10.08 -8.79 -1.37
C GLY A 122 10.00 -8.87 0.16
N LEU A 123 10.48 -7.85 0.88
CA LEU A 123 10.72 -7.96 2.33
C LEU A 123 9.42 -8.01 3.17
N VAL A 124 8.32 -7.46 2.68
CA VAL A 124 7.03 -7.53 3.40
C VAL A 124 6.49 -8.96 3.38
N GLY A 125 6.62 -9.66 2.26
CA GLY A 125 6.17 -11.05 2.12
C GLY A 125 7.11 -12.09 2.74
N GLU A 126 8.31 -11.66 3.14
CA GLU A 126 9.38 -12.49 3.65
C GLU A 126 9.18 -12.84 5.13
N ARG A 127 9.24 -14.15 5.45
CA ARG A 127 8.96 -14.64 6.81
C ARG A 127 10.20 -14.68 7.69
N TYR A 128 11.36 -14.90 7.08
CA TYR A 128 12.64 -15.04 7.77
C TYR A 128 13.65 -14.05 7.21
N TYR A 129 14.58 -13.59 8.03
CA TYR A 129 15.65 -12.73 7.54
C TYR A 129 16.31 -13.38 6.30
N PRO A 130 16.38 -12.68 5.15
CA PRO A 130 16.94 -13.24 3.92
C PRO A 130 18.34 -13.81 4.09
N SER A 131 18.62 -14.94 3.44
CA SER A 131 19.98 -15.54 3.43
C SER A 131 21.01 -14.61 2.79
N ASP A 132 20.59 -13.82 1.80
CA ASP A 132 21.38 -12.70 1.28
C ASP A 132 21.03 -11.43 2.05
N ALA A 133 21.92 -11.05 2.96
CA ALA A 133 21.76 -9.86 3.80
C ALA A 133 21.64 -8.57 2.97
N ASN A 134 22.19 -8.50 1.76
CA ASN A 134 22.11 -7.30 0.93
C ASN A 134 20.66 -6.93 0.57
N ARG A 135 19.75 -7.93 0.53
CA ARG A 135 18.32 -7.69 0.33
C ARG A 135 17.72 -6.77 1.40
N VAL A 136 18.29 -6.73 2.60
CA VAL A 136 17.85 -5.89 3.71
C VAL A 136 18.78 -4.69 3.90
N GLU A 137 20.09 -4.96 4.00
CA GLU A 137 21.10 -3.96 4.34
C GLU A 137 21.28 -2.90 3.25
N TYR A 138 20.96 -3.25 2.00
CA TYR A 138 21.03 -2.37 0.83
C TYR A 138 19.77 -2.45 -0.03
N VAL A 139 18.60 -2.58 0.61
CA VAL A 139 17.30 -2.80 -0.07
C VAL A 139 17.01 -1.81 -1.21
N PHE A 140 17.50 -0.57 -1.11
CA PHE A 140 17.31 0.49 -2.10
C PHE A 140 18.59 0.86 -2.86
N GLY A 141 19.66 0.07 -2.71
CA GLY A 141 20.93 0.25 -3.41
C GLY A 141 21.72 1.50 -2.99
N CYS A 142 21.33 2.19 -1.92
CA CYS A 142 22.05 3.37 -1.48
C CYS A 142 23.45 2.99 -0.97
N GLY A 143 24.46 3.70 -1.44
CA GLY A 143 25.86 3.38 -1.18
C GLY A 143 26.42 2.27 -2.06
N CYS A 144 25.62 1.68 -2.97
CA CYS A 144 26.09 0.67 -3.91
C CYS A 144 26.51 1.28 -5.25
N ASN A 145 27.61 0.79 -5.79
CA ASN A 145 28.00 1.09 -7.16
C ASN A 145 27.37 0.09 -8.15
N GLY A 146 27.42 0.40 -9.45
CA GLY A 146 26.89 -0.48 -10.51
C GLY A 146 27.64 -1.82 -10.68
N ARG A 147 28.65 -2.11 -9.84
CA ARG A 147 29.40 -3.38 -9.82
C ARG A 147 29.03 -4.25 -8.60
N GLY A 148 28.04 -3.83 -7.81
CA GLY A 148 27.58 -4.56 -6.63
C GLY A 148 28.46 -4.38 -5.38
N THR A 149 29.42 -3.46 -5.40
CA THR A 149 30.15 -3.07 -4.20
C THR A 149 29.38 -1.98 -3.48
N CYS A 150 29.07 -2.21 -2.20
CA CYS A 150 28.34 -1.26 -1.38
C CYS A 150 29.20 -0.76 -0.21
N ASP A 151 29.07 0.53 0.08
CA ASP A 151 29.72 1.16 1.22
C ASP A 151 28.99 0.79 2.52
N ALA A 152 29.74 0.23 3.46
CA ALA A 152 29.25 -0.21 4.77
C ALA A 152 28.64 0.92 5.59
N GLU A 153 28.99 2.19 5.34
CA GLU A 153 28.32 3.32 5.99
C GLU A 153 26.82 3.38 5.66
N PHE A 154 26.39 2.85 4.51
CA PHE A 154 24.98 2.83 4.10
C PHE A 154 24.25 1.53 4.46
N ALA A 155 24.94 0.55 5.05
CA ALA A 155 24.31 -0.69 5.51
C ALA A 155 23.29 -0.42 6.62
N GLY A 156 22.09 -0.96 6.43
CA GLY A 156 21.00 -0.98 7.41
C GLY A 156 19.69 -0.48 6.83
N LEU A 157 18.60 -1.19 7.12
CA LEU A 157 17.26 -0.83 6.68
C LEU A 157 16.88 0.62 7.05
N ASP A 158 17.25 1.09 8.25
CA ASP A 158 17.00 2.45 8.70
C ASP A 158 17.69 3.52 7.83
N LYS A 159 18.92 3.24 7.40
CA LYS A 159 19.68 4.12 6.50
C LYS A 159 19.14 4.09 5.09
N GLN A 160 18.77 2.91 4.60
CA GLN A 160 18.16 2.75 3.28
C GLN A 160 16.81 3.48 3.21
N LEU A 161 15.93 3.33 4.21
CA LEU A 161 14.66 4.07 4.31
C LEU A 161 14.89 5.59 4.32
N ASN A 162 15.89 6.06 5.07
CA ASN A 162 16.26 7.47 5.08
C ASN A 162 16.73 7.95 3.70
N CYS A 163 17.57 7.16 3.01
CA CYS A 163 18.06 7.48 1.67
C CYS A 163 16.91 7.55 0.64
N TYR A 164 16.04 6.54 0.63
CA TYR A 164 14.88 6.51 -0.26
C TYR A 164 13.94 7.71 -0.03
N GLY A 165 13.61 7.98 1.24
CA GLY A 165 12.78 9.13 1.60
C GLY A 165 13.42 10.45 1.16
N SER A 166 14.73 10.60 1.33
CA SER A 166 15.47 11.78 0.86
C SER A 166 15.40 11.94 -0.65
N ALA A 167 15.67 10.88 -1.41
CA ALA A 167 15.66 10.93 -2.87
C ALA A 167 14.28 11.34 -3.39
N LEU A 168 13.22 10.71 -2.87
CA LEU A 168 11.86 10.99 -3.30
C LEU A 168 11.41 12.41 -2.93
N ARG A 169 11.73 12.87 -1.71
CA ARG A 169 11.46 14.25 -1.27
C ARG A 169 12.20 15.28 -2.11
N THR A 170 13.47 15.03 -2.43
CA THR A 170 14.25 15.91 -3.31
C THR A 170 13.59 16.04 -4.68
N SER A 171 13.17 14.93 -5.30
CA SER A 171 12.45 14.97 -6.58
C SER A 171 11.14 15.76 -6.50
N LEU A 172 10.36 15.54 -5.43
CA LEU A 172 9.13 16.31 -5.20
C LEU A 172 9.40 17.80 -5.00
N ASP A 173 10.47 18.17 -4.28
CA ASP A 173 10.84 19.58 -4.09
C ASP A 173 11.28 20.25 -5.38
N GLN A 174 12.02 19.56 -6.24
CA GLN A 174 12.40 20.05 -7.55
C GLN A 174 11.17 20.37 -8.42
N ILE A 175 10.15 19.51 -8.35
CA ILE A 175 8.90 19.71 -9.10
C ILE A 175 8.03 20.80 -8.46
N LEU A 176 7.69 20.65 -7.18
CA LEU A 176 6.66 21.46 -6.50
C LEU A 176 7.16 22.85 -6.08
N ARG A 177 8.46 23.00 -5.84
CA ARG A 177 9.08 24.23 -5.32
C ARG A 177 10.19 24.78 -6.23
N GLY A 178 10.63 23.99 -7.20
CA GLY A 178 11.69 24.33 -8.14
C GLY A 178 11.15 24.74 -9.51
N ASN A 179 11.76 24.19 -10.56
CA ASN A 179 11.46 24.51 -11.96
C ASN A 179 10.39 23.61 -12.59
N GLY A 180 9.73 22.76 -11.80
CA GLY A 180 8.71 21.82 -12.30
C GLY A 180 9.28 20.50 -12.84
N LEU A 181 10.59 20.28 -12.75
CA LEU A 181 11.28 19.11 -13.30
C LEU A 181 12.23 18.51 -12.27
N THR A 182 12.34 17.18 -12.24
CA THR A 182 13.42 16.48 -11.55
C THR A 182 14.75 16.61 -12.30
N ASP A 183 15.86 16.19 -11.68
CA ASP A 183 17.18 16.15 -12.34
C ASP A 183 17.21 15.30 -13.62
N GLY A 184 16.40 14.23 -13.67
CA GLY A 184 16.22 13.39 -14.85
C GLY A 184 15.21 13.93 -15.87
N GLY A 185 14.67 15.13 -15.65
CA GLY A 185 13.73 15.80 -16.56
C GLY A 185 12.28 15.32 -16.45
N TRP A 186 11.90 14.64 -15.38
CA TRP A 186 10.51 14.22 -15.16
C TRP A 186 9.70 15.35 -14.52
N GLY A 187 8.48 15.57 -14.99
CA GLY A 187 7.56 16.55 -14.39
C GLY A 187 6.12 16.36 -14.89
N PRO A 188 5.13 16.95 -14.20
CA PRO A 188 3.75 16.92 -14.64
C PRO A 188 3.59 17.55 -16.02
N GLY A 189 2.90 16.88 -16.94
CA GLY A 189 2.71 17.38 -18.31
C GLY A 189 3.96 17.30 -19.20
N GLN A 190 5.05 16.71 -18.73
CA GLN A 190 6.32 16.61 -19.47
C GLN A 190 6.49 15.22 -20.07
N LEU A 191 6.71 15.16 -21.38
CA LEU A 191 6.92 13.89 -22.08
C LEU A 191 8.27 13.28 -21.69
N GLY A 192 8.24 12.12 -21.05
CA GLY A 192 9.41 11.33 -20.70
C GLY A 192 9.54 10.04 -21.51
N LEU A 193 10.75 9.46 -21.50
CA LEU A 193 11.05 8.13 -22.06
C LEU A 193 11.61 7.24 -20.94
N THR A 194 10.91 6.16 -20.66
CA THR A 194 11.32 5.13 -19.70
C THR A 194 12.41 4.21 -20.29
N TYR A 195 13.16 3.51 -19.43
CA TYR A 195 14.21 2.57 -19.83
C TYR A 195 13.67 1.34 -20.57
N ASP A 196 12.38 1.00 -20.38
CA ASP A 196 11.69 -0.02 -21.16
C ASP A 196 11.04 0.53 -22.46
N GLY A 197 11.37 1.77 -22.84
CA GLY A 197 11.03 2.34 -24.14
C GLY A 197 9.63 2.96 -24.23
N THR A 198 8.90 3.05 -23.12
CA THR A 198 7.57 3.65 -23.06
C THR A 198 7.67 5.17 -22.99
N LYS A 199 6.97 5.85 -23.90
CA LYS A 199 6.76 7.30 -23.84
C LYS A 199 5.50 7.60 -23.06
N LEU A 200 5.60 8.46 -22.05
CA LEU A 200 4.45 8.84 -21.22
C LEU A 200 4.64 10.25 -20.66
N THR A 201 3.54 10.83 -20.19
CA THR A 201 3.51 12.15 -19.59
C THR A 201 2.96 12.03 -18.17
N PRO A 202 3.78 12.19 -17.11
CA PRO A 202 3.26 12.13 -15.74
C PRO A 202 2.10 13.11 -15.53
N GLY A 203 1.03 12.66 -14.89
CA GLY A 203 -0.15 13.47 -14.59
C GLY A 203 0.03 14.38 -13.37
N ASN A 204 0.92 14.01 -12.44
CA ASN A 204 1.16 14.72 -11.19
C ASN A 204 2.63 14.57 -10.72
N ALA A 205 3.01 15.32 -9.67
CA ALA A 205 4.38 15.37 -9.18
C ALA A 205 4.81 14.06 -8.52
N ALA A 206 3.89 13.37 -7.85
CA ALA A 206 4.12 12.06 -7.25
C ALA A 206 4.53 11.02 -8.31
N THR A 207 3.78 10.95 -9.42
CA THR A 207 4.11 10.05 -10.53
C THR A 207 5.44 10.42 -11.17
N ALA A 208 5.71 11.71 -11.40
CA ALA A 208 6.99 12.16 -11.95
C ALA A 208 8.18 11.80 -11.02
N ALA A 209 8.05 12.00 -9.71
CA ALA A 209 9.06 11.66 -8.73
C ALA A 209 9.29 10.13 -8.64
N MET A 210 8.25 9.31 -8.82
CA MET A 210 8.40 7.85 -8.89
C MET A 210 9.18 7.42 -10.13
N TYR A 211 8.92 8.02 -11.30
CA TYR A 211 9.72 7.74 -12.50
C TYR A 211 11.15 8.26 -12.44
N GLN A 212 11.40 9.34 -11.70
CA GLN A 212 12.78 9.76 -11.40
C GLN A 212 13.55 8.68 -10.64
N TYR A 213 12.87 7.95 -9.73
CA TYR A 213 13.49 6.89 -8.95
C TYR A 213 13.59 5.56 -9.73
N GLU A 214 12.50 5.16 -10.41
CA GLU A 214 12.43 3.93 -11.20
C GLU A 214 11.77 4.22 -12.56
N PRO A 215 12.55 4.58 -13.59
CA PRO A 215 12.02 4.93 -14.90
C PRO A 215 11.67 3.68 -15.74
N ILE A 216 10.90 2.74 -15.20
CA ILE A 216 10.46 1.50 -15.88
C ILE A 216 8.96 1.33 -15.64
N VAL A 217 8.16 1.21 -16.69
CA VAL A 217 6.72 0.93 -16.52
C VAL A 217 6.51 -0.48 -15.98
N GLY A 218 7.06 -1.49 -16.67
CA GLY A 218 7.15 -2.85 -16.14
C GLY A 218 5.81 -3.56 -15.90
N GLU A 219 4.76 -3.29 -16.71
CA GLU A 219 3.42 -3.85 -16.49
C GLU A 219 3.43 -5.38 -16.32
N LYS A 220 2.88 -5.84 -15.18
CA LYS A 220 2.83 -7.25 -14.71
C LYS A 220 4.19 -7.93 -14.53
N LYS A 221 5.28 -7.17 -14.52
CA LYS A 221 6.66 -7.67 -14.43
C LYS A 221 7.47 -7.03 -13.31
N GLY A 222 7.19 -5.78 -12.94
CA GLY A 222 7.97 -5.01 -11.98
C GLY A 222 7.77 -3.51 -12.15
N GLY A 223 8.82 -2.73 -11.90
CA GLY A 223 8.83 -1.29 -12.16
C GLY A 223 7.78 -0.52 -11.38
N THR A 224 7.37 0.62 -11.96
CA THR A 224 6.37 1.51 -11.38
C THR A 224 4.96 0.88 -11.39
N TRP A 225 4.68 -0.05 -12.31
CA TRP A 225 3.46 -0.87 -12.24
C TRP A 225 3.37 -1.66 -10.93
N LEU A 226 4.48 -2.27 -10.49
CA LEU A 226 4.49 -3.04 -9.25
C LEU A 226 4.26 -2.14 -8.03
N VAL A 227 4.78 -0.90 -8.05
CA VAL A 227 4.50 0.12 -7.03
C VAL A 227 3.00 0.42 -6.97
N TRP A 228 2.40 0.74 -8.12
CA TRP A 228 0.96 0.97 -8.21
C TRP A 228 0.17 -0.24 -7.69
N ASN A 229 0.53 -1.45 -8.12
CA ASN A 229 -0.20 -2.67 -7.78
C ASN A 229 -0.17 -2.97 -6.28
N LEU A 230 1.01 -2.87 -5.68
CA LEU A 230 1.20 -3.06 -4.24
C LEU A 230 0.52 -1.96 -3.43
N TRP A 231 0.52 -0.72 -3.91
CA TRP A 231 -0.25 0.36 -3.28
C TRP A 231 -1.73 0.01 -3.19
N GLN A 232 -2.33 -0.42 -4.30
CA GLN A 232 -3.74 -0.84 -4.34
C GLN A 232 -4.03 -2.01 -3.40
N ARG A 233 -3.06 -2.93 -3.26
CA ARG A 233 -3.19 -4.08 -2.37
C ARG A 233 -3.07 -3.71 -0.89
N TYR A 234 -2.16 -2.80 -0.56
CA TYR A 234 -1.77 -2.52 0.82
C TYR A 234 -2.64 -1.43 1.45
N ALA A 235 -3.07 -0.43 0.69
CA ALA A 235 -3.90 0.67 1.19
C ALA A 235 -5.15 0.18 1.96
N PRO A 236 -5.98 -0.75 1.44
CA PRO A 236 -7.15 -1.24 2.17
C PRO A 236 -6.80 -1.98 3.46
N VAL A 237 -5.65 -2.65 3.51
CA VAL A 237 -5.21 -3.44 4.69
C VAL A 237 -4.87 -2.53 5.85
N ILE A 238 -4.38 -1.32 5.58
CA ILE A 238 -4.09 -0.31 6.59
C ILE A 238 -5.25 0.69 6.79
N GLY A 239 -6.41 0.45 6.17
CA GLY A 239 -7.57 1.35 6.25
C GLY A 239 -7.44 2.64 5.44
N TYR A 240 -6.42 2.74 4.58
CA TYR A 240 -6.20 3.88 3.69
C TYR A 240 -7.08 3.76 2.44
N ALA A 241 -7.82 4.82 2.12
CA ALA A 241 -8.71 4.84 0.97
C ALA A 241 -8.11 5.71 -0.16
N ARG A 242 -8.12 5.19 -1.39
CA ARG A 242 -7.61 5.89 -2.58
C ARG A 242 -8.40 7.19 -2.82
N GLY A 243 -7.68 8.27 -3.15
CA GLY A 243 -8.25 9.62 -3.32
C GLY A 243 -8.53 10.36 -2.00
N ALA A 244 -8.10 9.81 -0.86
CA ALA A 244 -8.09 10.52 0.42
C ALA A 244 -6.88 11.45 0.47
N ALA A 245 -6.94 12.51 -0.33
CA ALA A 245 -6.06 13.66 -0.19
C ALA A 245 -6.42 14.41 1.11
N GLY A 246 -5.55 14.30 2.12
CA GLY A 246 -5.11 15.46 2.89
C GLY A 246 -6.05 16.09 3.94
N ASP A 247 -7.27 15.61 4.18
CA ASP A 247 -8.07 16.07 5.32
C ASP A 247 -8.63 14.88 6.09
N ASN A 248 -7.91 14.46 7.12
CA ASN A 248 -8.40 13.49 8.08
C ASN A 248 -9.75 13.95 8.64
N GLY A 249 -10.81 13.23 8.29
CA GLY A 249 -12.12 13.26 8.94
C GLY A 249 -13.08 14.39 8.57
N THR A 250 -13.06 14.85 7.32
CA THR A 250 -14.16 15.63 6.72
C THR A 250 -15.25 14.73 6.15
N ILE A 251 -16.39 15.32 5.78
CA ILE A 251 -17.51 14.58 5.18
C ILE A 251 -17.09 13.96 3.85
N GLY A 252 -17.35 12.66 3.66
CA GLY A 252 -16.90 11.93 2.45
C GLY A 252 -15.73 10.98 2.70
N GLN A 253 -14.99 11.18 3.80
CA GLN A 253 -13.76 10.45 4.08
C GLN A 253 -13.98 9.10 4.77
N SER A 254 -12.95 8.25 4.72
CA SER A 254 -12.92 6.99 5.47
C SER A 254 -12.95 7.25 6.97
N CYS A 255 -13.65 6.41 7.71
CA CYS A 255 -13.57 6.34 9.18
C CYS A 255 -13.23 4.93 9.64
N ALA A 256 -12.36 4.25 8.89
CA ALA A 256 -11.91 2.89 9.21
C ALA A 256 -11.18 2.92 10.56
N GLY A 257 -11.87 2.44 11.62
CA GLY A 257 -11.48 2.65 13.02
C GLY A 257 -12.60 3.19 13.92
N GLY A 258 -13.72 3.61 13.33
CA GLY A 258 -14.94 4.01 14.04
C GLY A 258 -14.99 5.48 14.47
N THR A 259 -13.99 6.29 14.11
CA THR A 259 -13.88 7.69 14.53
C THR A 259 -13.71 8.62 13.34
N CYS A 260 -14.42 9.75 13.37
CA CYS A 260 -14.20 10.90 12.49
C CYS A 260 -13.40 11.97 13.22
N ALA A 261 -12.70 12.84 12.48
CA ALA A 261 -11.83 13.84 13.10
C ALA A 261 -12.61 14.94 13.82
N LYS A 262 -13.83 15.25 13.36
CA LYS A 262 -14.72 16.17 14.07
C LYS A 262 -15.70 15.41 14.95
N PRO A 263 -15.88 15.80 16.23
CA PRO A 263 -16.74 15.09 17.19
C PRO A 263 -18.22 15.12 16.80
N GLU A 264 -18.65 16.10 16.01
CA GLU A 264 -20.00 16.18 15.45
C GLU A 264 -20.23 15.23 14.26
N TYR A 265 -19.17 14.60 13.73
CA TYR A 265 -19.28 13.65 12.63
C TYR A 265 -19.42 12.23 13.15
N GLN A 266 -20.29 11.49 12.49
CA GLN A 266 -20.56 10.08 12.77
C GLN A 266 -19.96 9.22 11.66
N CYS A 267 -19.40 8.08 12.07
CA CYS A 267 -18.89 7.08 11.16
C CYS A 267 -20.02 6.13 10.75
N LEU A 268 -20.37 6.11 9.46
CA LEU A 268 -21.32 5.16 8.91
C LEU A 268 -20.57 3.87 8.55
N LEU A 269 -20.62 2.89 9.45
CA LEU A 269 -19.89 1.62 9.34
C LEU A 269 -20.43 0.68 8.27
N ASP A 270 -21.71 0.81 7.92
CA ASP A 270 -22.40 -0.05 6.95
C ASP A 270 -22.13 0.35 5.48
N ALA A 271 -21.35 1.41 5.26
CA ALA A 271 -20.94 1.83 3.92
C ALA A 271 -19.62 1.16 3.50
N PRO A 272 -19.46 0.73 2.23
CA PRO A 272 -18.18 0.33 1.65
C PRO A 272 -17.03 1.25 2.08
N GLY A 273 -16.04 0.70 2.78
CA GLY A 273 -14.88 1.47 3.26
C GLY A 273 -15.15 2.44 4.41
N THR A 274 -16.35 2.45 5.03
CA THR A 274 -16.81 3.33 6.13
C THR A 274 -16.78 4.84 5.80
N LEU A 275 -17.76 5.62 6.26
CA LEU A 275 -17.91 7.01 5.82
C LEU A 275 -18.08 8.00 6.97
N CYS A 276 -17.25 9.04 7.04
CA CYS A 276 -17.53 10.22 7.84
C CYS A 276 -18.66 11.04 7.23
N THR A 277 -19.70 11.25 8.02
CA THR A 277 -20.88 12.03 7.64
C THR A 277 -21.50 12.69 8.88
N VAL A 278 -22.56 13.46 8.70
CA VAL A 278 -23.41 13.97 9.79
C VAL A 278 -24.86 13.95 9.30
N ARG A 279 -25.81 13.75 10.22
CA ARG A 279 -27.23 13.92 9.89
C ARG A 279 -27.51 15.40 9.62
N CYS A 280 -28.37 15.67 8.65
CA CYS A 280 -28.63 17.05 8.23
C CYS A 280 -30.11 17.30 7.96
N GLN A 281 -30.50 18.58 8.03
CA GLN A 281 -31.84 19.08 7.71
C GLN A 281 -31.72 20.32 6.80
N GLY A 282 -31.12 20.15 5.63
CA GLY A 282 -31.03 21.21 4.61
C GLY A 282 -29.72 21.99 4.56
N SER A 283 -28.78 21.79 5.48
CA SER A 283 -27.43 22.36 5.39
C SER A 283 -26.37 21.37 5.85
N CYS A 284 -25.17 21.53 5.30
CA CYS A 284 -24.02 20.68 5.59
C CYS A 284 -22.73 21.51 5.66
N PRO A 285 -21.76 21.11 6.49
CA PRO A 285 -20.45 21.75 6.54
C PRO A 285 -19.53 21.28 5.39
N ASP A 286 -18.34 21.87 5.30
CA ASP A 286 -17.26 21.45 4.40
C ASP A 286 -17.65 21.37 2.91
N GLY A 287 -18.60 22.23 2.48
CA GLY A 287 -19.03 22.27 1.09
C GLY A 287 -19.74 21.01 0.59
N SER A 288 -20.19 20.15 1.50
CA SER A 288 -20.96 18.93 1.20
C SER A 288 -22.45 19.22 1.00
N ASP A 289 -23.20 18.24 0.48
CA ASP A 289 -24.65 18.38 0.27
C ASP A 289 -25.46 17.44 1.16
N CYS A 290 -26.59 17.96 1.65
CA CYS A 290 -27.54 17.20 2.44
C CYS A 290 -28.48 16.42 1.52
N VAL A 291 -28.33 15.10 1.50
CA VAL A 291 -29.06 14.21 0.59
C VAL A 291 -29.84 13.13 1.33
N PHE A 292 -30.90 12.66 0.70
CA PHE A 292 -31.86 11.74 1.30
C PHE A 292 -31.47 10.26 1.12
N PHE A 293 -31.42 9.49 2.21
CA PHE A 293 -31.23 8.04 2.22
C PHE A 293 -32.36 7.35 3.01
N GLY A 294 -33.39 6.89 2.29
CA GLY A 294 -34.49 6.13 2.87
C GLY A 294 -35.41 6.96 3.75
N ALA A 295 -35.11 7.07 5.05
CA ALA A 295 -35.89 7.89 6.00
C ALA A 295 -35.05 8.98 6.68
N THR A 296 -33.74 9.03 6.39
CA THR A 296 -32.80 9.95 7.06
C THR A 296 -31.96 10.67 6.02
N SER A 297 -31.58 11.92 6.30
CA SER A 297 -30.67 12.68 5.44
C SER A 297 -29.27 12.75 6.02
N TYR A 298 -28.27 12.65 5.15
CA TYR A 298 -26.86 12.67 5.50
C TYR A 298 -26.11 13.65 4.61
N CYS A 299 -25.06 14.27 5.14
CA CYS A 299 -24.15 15.06 4.34
C CYS A 299 -23.19 14.15 3.58
N LEU A 300 -23.08 14.34 2.26
CA LEU A 300 -22.14 13.62 1.41
C LEU A 300 -21.25 14.57 0.61
N GLY A 301 -20.01 14.14 0.38
CA GLY A 301 -19.06 14.87 -0.46
C GLY A 301 -19.60 15.05 -1.88
N ARG A 302 -19.37 16.23 -2.46
CA ARG A 302 -19.78 16.58 -3.81
C ARG A 302 -18.89 15.90 -4.85
N CYS A 303 -19.46 15.67 -6.01
CA CYS A 303 -18.72 15.30 -7.22
C CYS A 303 -19.15 16.20 -8.38
N SER A 304 -18.27 16.38 -9.36
CA SER A 304 -18.49 17.31 -10.46
C SER A 304 -19.55 16.79 -11.42
N THR A 305 -19.46 15.51 -11.80
CA THR A 305 -20.22 14.96 -12.92
C THR A 305 -20.70 13.54 -12.64
N VAL A 306 -22.01 13.31 -12.73
CA VAL A 306 -22.61 11.96 -12.57
C VAL A 306 -21.96 10.97 -13.54
N GLY A 307 -21.57 9.81 -13.01
CA GLY A 307 -20.87 8.76 -13.77
C GLY A 307 -19.36 8.96 -13.90
N ARG A 308 -18.81 10.14 -13.55
CA ARG A 308 -17.37 10.31 -13.34
C ARG A 308 -17.03 10.02 -11.89
N ASN A 309 -16.49 8.84 -11.65
CA ASN A 309 -16.21 8.36 -10.30
C ASN A 309 -14.84 8.80 -9.78
N GLU A 310 -14.06 9.53 -10.58
CA GLU A 310 -12.75 10.09 -10.22
C GLU A 310 -12.82 11.11 -9.07
N ASP A 311 -13.95 11.83 -8.94
CA ASP A 311 -14.19 12.76 -7.83
C ASP A 311 -14.56 12.05 -6.52
N CYS A 312 -14.74 10.72 -6.58
CA CYS A 312 -15.25 9.92 -5.47
C CYS A 312 -14.23 8.91 -4.99
N ARG A 313 -14.29 8.62 -3.70
CA ARG A 313 -13.49 7.57 -3.07
C ARG A 313 -13.74 6.21 -3.72
N VAL A 314 -12.72 5.35 -3.80
CA VAL A 314 -12.90 3.97 -4.29
C VAL A 314 -13.99 3.23 -3.48
N GLY A 315 -14.85 2.51 -4.21
CA GLY A 315 -16.08 1.92 -3.65
C GLY A 315 -17.29 2.86 -3.69
N TYR A 316 -17.12 4.10 -4.16
CA TYR A 316 -18.17 5.09 -4.36
C TYR A 316 -18.34 5.40 -5.83
N GLU A 317 -19.48 6.01 -6.15
CA GLU A 317 -19.82 6.50 -7.47
C GLU A 317 -20.49 7.87 -7.37
N CYS A 318 -20.23 8.71 -8.35
CA CYS A 318 -20.89 10.01 -8.43
C CYS A 318 -22.31 9.81 -8.95
N LYS A 319 -23.30 10.09 -8.09
CA LYS A 319 -24.73 9.98 -8.40
C LYS A 319 -25.47 11.26 -8.05
N ALA A 320 -26.47 11.59 -8.87
CA ALA A 320 -27.45 12.59 -8.50
C ALA A 320 -28.37 12.02 -7.42
N GLN A 321 -28.42 12.68 -6.26
CA GLN A 321 -29.31 12.32 -5.15
C GLN A 321 -30.27 13.46 -4.83
N PRO A 322 -31.52 13.17 -4.42
CA PRO A 322 -32.44 14.20 -3.95
C PRO A 322 -31.81 15.00 -2.81
N SER A 323 -31.74 16.31 -2.97
CA SER A 323 -31.17 17.23 -1.98
C SER A 323 -32.26 17.91 -1.18
N THR A 324 -32.09 17.97 0.14
CA THR A 324 -32.98 18.77 1.01
C THR A 324 -32.52 20.21 1.16
N ALA A 325 -31.32 20.53 0.66
CA ALA A 325 -30.73 21.87 0.70
C ALA A 325 -31.12 22.73 -0.52
N ALA A 326 -31.59 22.09 -1.59
CA ALA A 326 -31.93 22.73 -2.84
C ALA A 326 -33.45 22.97 -2.95
N PRO A 327 -33.92 23.85 -3.87
CA PRO A 327 -35.35 24.06 -4.11
C PRO A 327 -36.09 22.74 -4.34
N ALA A 328 -37.37 22.67 -3.96
CA ALA A 328 -38.16 21.45 -4.02
C ALA A 328 -38.04 20.76 -5.39
N GLY A 329 -37.46 19.55 -5.40
CA GLY A 329 -37.24 18.75 -6.61
C GLY A 329 -35.81 18.76 -7.18
N ALA A 330 -34.88 19.51 -6.60
CA ALA A 330 -33.49 19.55 -7.06
C ALA A 330 -32.62 18.42 -6.47
N SER A 331 -31.67 17.94 -7.28
CA SER A 331 -30.69 16.92 -6.93
C SER A 331 -29.30 17.50 -6.78
N ALA A 332 -28.48 16.92 -5.90
CA ALA A 332 -27.05 17.21 -5.78
C ALA A 332 -26.23 16.04 -6.34
N ASN A 333 -25.12 16.36 -7.01
CA ASN A 333 -24.14 15.36 -7.44
C ASN A 333 -23.24 15.04 -6.25
N VAL A 334 -23.38 13.83 -5.72
CA VAL A 334 -22.67 13.40 -4.51
C VAL A 334 -22.04 12.02 -4.69
N CYS A 335 -20.99 11.77 -3.91
CA CYS A 335 -20.33 10.48 -3.85
C CYS A 335 -21.11 9.54 -2.93
N VAL A 336 -21.78 8.55 -3.52
CA VAL A 336 -22.52 7.51 -2.78
C VAL A 336 -21.80 6.17 -2.86
N PRO A 337 -21.92 5.29 -1.86
CA PRO A 337 -21.33 3.97 -1.97
C PRO A 337 -21.95 3.20 -3.13
N ARG A 338 -21.10 2.51 -3.91
CA ARG A 338 -21.57 1.61 -4.96
C ARG A 338 -22.39 0.50 -4.32
N ALA A 339 -23.53 0.19 -4.91
CA ALA A 339 -24.29 -0.97 -4.48
C ALA A 339 -23.38 -2.20 -4.62
N THR A 340 -23.05 -2.84 -3.49
CA THR A 340 -22.49 -4.18 -3.52
C THR A 340 -23.56 -5.06 -4.17
N SER A 341 -23.29 -5.60 -5.35
CA SER A 341 -24.03 -6.76 -5.82
C SER A 341 -23.98 -7.78 -4.68
N SER A 342 -25.11 -7.98 -4.00
CA SER A 342 -25.23 -9.12 -3.09
C SER A 342 -24.95 -10.39 -3.90
N PRO A 343 -24.27 -11.39 -3.31
CA PRO A 343 -23.99 -12.66 -3.99
C PRO A 343 -25.27 -13.33 -4.51
#